data_AF-A0A7W6CXM4-F1
#
_entry.id   AF-A0A7W6CXM4-F1
#
_cell.length_a   1.000
_cell.length_b   1.000
_cell.length_c   1.000
_cell.angle_alpha   90.00
_cell.angle_beta   90.00
_cell.angle_gamma   90.00
#
_symmetry.space_group_name_H-M   'P 1'
#
loop_
_entity.id
_entity.type
_entity.pdbx_description
1 polymer ?
#
loop_
_entity_poly.entity_id
_entity_poly.type
_entity_poly.pdbx_seq_one_letter_code
_entity_poly.pdbx_strand_id
1 'polypeptide(L)'
;MAENIQSLGELGGALNGGQPDAPKYVKKVDQFGRAYATGKRKDAVARVWIRPGSGKVTVNKRSIEVYFARPVLRMILEQPLNVANRKGQYDITVTVAGGGLSGQAGAVRHGLSKALTYFEPELRGVLKKGGFLTRDSRVVERKKYGRAKARRSFQFSKR
;
A
#
# COMPACT_ATOMS: atom_id res chain seq x y z
N MET A 1 -33.34 -21.36 -38.44
CA MET A 1 -32.40 -22.47 -38.65
C MET A 1 -31.38 -22.39 -37.53
N ALA A 2 -31.53 -23.25 -36.52
CA ALA A 2 -30.59 -23.35 -35.40
C ALA A 2 -29.52 -24.36 -35.81
N GLU A 3 -28.25 -23.94 -35.83
CA GLU A 3 -27.16 -24.86 -36.11
C GLU A 3 -26.96 -25.79 -34.91
N ASN A 4 -27.16 -27.08 -35.17
CA ASN A 4 -27.10 -28.14 -34.18
C ASN A 4 -25.63 -28.56 -34.07
N ILE A 5 -24.97 -28.21 -32.98
CA ILE A 5 -23.57 -28.57 -32.72
C ILE A 5 -23.57 -30.05 -32.29
N GLN A 6 -23.14 -30.95 -33.18
CA GLN A 6 -23.25 -32.40 -32.99
C GLN A 6 -21.93 -33.10 -32.66
N SER A 7 -20.81 -32.39 -32.52
CA SER A 7 -19.51 -33.02 -32.21
C SER A 7 -18.79 -32.42 -31.00
N LEU A 8 -18.19 -33.30 -30.18
CA LEU A 8 -17.36 -32.92 -29.02
C LEU A 8 -16.12 -32.09 -29.43
N GLY A 9 -15.67 -32.21 -30.69
CA GLY A 9 -14.54 -31.49 -31.25
C GLY A 9 -14.81 -30.01 -31.53
N GLU A 10 -16.05 -29.67 -31.91
CA GLU A 10 -16.46 -28.27 -32.17
C GLU A 10 -16.60 -27.45 -30.87
N LEU A 11 -16.93 -28.12 -29.75
CA LEU A 11 -16.90 -27.54 -28.41
C LEU A 11 -15.49 -27.13 -27.96
N GLY A 12 -14.45 -27.86 -28.39
CA GLY A 12 -13.06 -27.55 -28.04
C GLY A 12 -12.56 -26.22 -28.62
N GLY A 13 -13.05 -25.84 -29.81
CA GLY A 13 -12.77 -24.55 -30.44
C GLY A 13 -13.49 -23.39 -29.75
N ALA A 14 -14.74 -23.61 -29.31
CA ALA A 14 -15.55 -22.61 -28.61
C ALA A 14 -15.08 -22.32 -27.17
N LEU A 15 -14.32 -23.23 -26.55
CA LEU A 15 -13.70 -23.05 -25.23
C LEU A 15 -12.40 -22.23 -25.27
N ASN A 16 -11.90 -21.89 -26.45
CA ASN A 16 -10.85 -20.87 -26.62
C ASN A 16 -11.46 -19.45 -26.63
N GLY A 17 -12.48 -19.21 -25.80
CA GLY A 17 -12.81 -17.86 -25.36
C GLY A 17 -11.60 -17.33 -24.63
N GLY A 18 -10.86 -16.42 -25.28
CA GLY A 18 -9.57 -15.90 -24.82
C GLY A 18 -9.57 -15.71 -23.32
N GLN A 19 -8.64 -16.39 -22.64
CA GLN A 19 -8.42 -16.19 -21.21
C GLN A 19 -8.43 -14.68 -20.96
N PRO A 20 -9.22 -14.18 -20.00
CA PRO A 20 -9.31 -12.76 -19.75
C PRO A 20 -7.90 -12.23 -19.59
N ASP A 21 -7.47 -11.34 -20.50
CA ASP A 21 -6.15 -10.71 -20.49
C ASP A 21 -5.83 -10.34 -19.05
N ALA A 22 -4.81 -10.98 -18.47
CA ALA A 22 -4.44 -10.73 -17.09
C ALA A 22 -4.28 -9.20 -16.90
N PRO A 23 -4.77 -8.62 -15.78
CA PRO A 23 -4.80 -7.17 -15.64
C PRO A 23 -3.39 -6.58 -15.84
N LYS A 24 -3.18 -5.90 -16.96
CA LYS A 24 -1.89 -5.32 -17.33
C LYS A 24 -1.59 -4.19 -16.35
N TYR A 25 -0.61 -4.40 -15.48
CA TYR A 25 -0.17 -3.38 -14.54
C TYR A 25 0.66 -2.35 -15.31
N VAL A 26 0.11 -1.14 -15.47
CA VAL A 26 0.73 -0.08 -16.28
C VAL A 26 1.67 0.76 -15.43
N LYS A 27 2.85 1.04 -15.97
CA LYS A 27 3.82 1.99 -15.40
C LYS A 27 3.24 3.40 -15.43
N LYS A 28 3.15 4.07 -14.27
CA LYS A 28 2.61 5.43 -14.11
C LYS A 28 3.69 6.34 -13.54
N VAL A 29 4.31 7.12 -14.41
CA VAL A 29 5.46 7.96 -14.08
C VAL A 29 5.25 9.33 -14.71
N ASP A 30 5.64 10.38 -13.98
CA ASP A 30 5.56 11.76 -14.43
C ASP A 30 6.64 12.08 -15.49
N GLN A 31 6.53 13.24 -16.11
CA GLN A 31 7.53 13.80 -17.05
C GLN A 31 8.95 13.82 -16.50
N PHE A 32 9.12 13.93 -15.17
CA PHE A 32 10.41 13.94 -14.48
C PHE A 32 10.92 12.55 -14.08
N GLY A 33 10.30 11.47 -14.54
CA GLY A 33 10.70 10.11 -14.18
C GLY A 33 10.36 9.73 -12.72
N ARG A 34 9.41 10.44 -12.10
CA ARG A 34 8.99 10.21 -10.71
C ARG A 34 7.66 9.47 -10.64
N ALA A 35 7.55 8.51 -9.72
CA ALA A 35 6.28 7.85 -9.43
C ALA A 35 5.62 8.49 -8.21
N TYR A 36 4.33 8.84 -8.33
CA TYR A 36 3.52 9.39 -7.26
C TYR A 36 2.58 8.34 -6.67
N ALA A 37 2.51 8.26 -5.35
CA ALA A 37 1.45 7.52 -4.68
C ALA A 37 1.04 8.15 -3.36
N THR A 38 -0.17 7.77 -2.92
CA THR A 38 -0.69 8.15 -1.61
C THR A 38 -0.93 6.91 -0.75
N GLY A 39 -0.48 6.98 0.50
CA GLY A 39 -0.75 6.00 1.54
C GLY A 39 -1.57 6.59 2.69
N LYS A 40 -2.39 5.77 3.34
CA LYS A 40 -3.21 6.19 4.48
C LYS A 40 -3.23 5.10 5.55
N ARG A 41 -3.16 5.48 6.82
CA ARG A 41 -3.35 4.58 7.97
C ARG A 41 -3.87 5.37 9.15
N LYS A 42 -4.95 4.90 9.78
CA LYS A 42 -5.71 5.70 10.76
C LYS A 42 -6.00 7.09 10.14
N ASP A 43 -5.63 8.16 10.83
CA ASP A 43 -5.80 9.55 10.38
C ASP A 43 -4.58 10.10 9.63
N ALA A 44 -3.51 9.32 9.50
CA ALA A 44 -2.30 9.75 8.80
C ALA A 44 -2.44 9.55 7.29
N VAL A 45 -2.05 10.59 6.54
CA VAL A 45 -1.98 10.60 5.07
C VAL A 45 -0.54 10.90 4.66
N ALA A 46 -0.01 10.06 3.78
CA ALA A 46 1.35 10.18 3.24
C ALA A 46 1.30 10.33 1.72
N ARG A 47 1.89 11.40 1.20
CA ARG A 47 2.19 11.60 -0.21
C ARG A 47 3.64 11.20 -0.44
N VAL A 48 3.87 10.26 -1.36
CA VAL A 48 5.17 9.65 -1.60
C VAL A 48 5.55 9.86 -3.05
N TRP A 49 6.76 10.35 -3.25
CA TRP A 49 7.40 10.50 -4.54
C TRP A 49 8.65 9.60 -4.56
N ILE A 50 8.77 8.78 -5.60
CA ILE A 50 9.92 7.92 -5.83
C ILE A 50 10.62 8.35 -7.12
N ARG A 51 11.95 8.41 -7.08
CA ARG A 51 12.83 8.62 -8.23
C ARG A 51 14.00 7.63 -8.16
N PRO A 52 14.51 7.09 -9.28
CA PRO A 52 15.78 6.36 -9.27
C PRO A 52 16.92 7.27 -8.78
N GLY A 53 17.74 6.78 -7.85
CA GLY A 53 18.78 7.59 -7.21
C GLY A 53 19.59 6.87 -6.14
N SER A 54 20.14 7.64 -5.21
CA SER A 54 21.15 7.21 -4.23
C SER A 54 20.62 6.56 -2.94
N GLY A 55 19.29 6.40 -2.81
CA GLY A 55 18.68 5.85 -1.59
C GLY A 55 18.36 6.89 -0.52
N LYS A 56 18.39 8.19 -0.85
CA LYS A 56 18.11 9.26 0.13
C LYS A 56 16.63 9.31 0.46
N VAL A 57 16.29 9.20 1.74
CA VAL A 57 14.90 9.30 2.23
C VAL A 57 14.70 10.58 3.01
N THR A 58 13.81 11.44 2.50
CA THR A 58 13.42 12.70 3.15
C THR A 58 11.93 12.67 3.52
N VAL A 59 11.62 13.11 4.74
CA VAL A 59 10.26 13.15 5.28
C VAL A 59 10.00 14.56 5.81
N ASN A 60 9.01 15.26 5.23
CA ASN A 60 8.67 16.65 5.59
C ASN A 60 9.90 17.57 5.64
N LYS A 61 10.78 17.47 4.61
CA LYS A 61 12.04 18.24 4.47
C LYS A 61 13.11 17.93 5.52
N ARG A 62 12.94 16.88 6.33
CA ARG A 62 13.93 16.41 7.31
C ARG A 62 14.42 15.02 6.92
N SER A 63 15.59 14.61 7.43
CA SER A 63 16.06 13.24 7.25
C SER A 63 15.18 12.25 8.01
N ILE A 64 15.12 11.00 7.53
CA ILE A 64 14.33 9.94 8.15
C ILE A 64 14.70 9.70 9.61
N GLU A 65 15.97 9.84 9.98
CA GLU A 65 16.49 9.60 11.33
C GLU A 65 16.03 10.66 12.32
N VAL A 66 15.99 11.92 11.88
CA VAL A 66 15.53 13.04 12.70
C VAL A 66 14.02 13.03 12.86
N TYR A 67 13.27 12.67 11.81
CA TYR A 67 11.81 12.63 11.88
C TYR A 67 11.28 11.41 12.66
N PHE A 68 11.86 10.24 12.40
CA PHE A 68 11.50 8.99 13.08
C PHE A 68 12.63 8.56 14.02
N ALA A 69 12.69 9.18 15.20
CA ALA A 69 13.70 8.89 16.21
C ALA A 69 13.76 7.39 16.61
N ARG A 70 12.61 6.69 16.61
CA ARG A 70 12.55 5.27 16.98
C ARG A 70 13.01 4.37 15.81
N PRO A 71 14.01 3.49 16.00
CA PRO A 71 14.51 2.60 14.94
C PRO A 71 13.45 1.64 14.40
N VAL A 72 12.51 1.19 15.25
CA VAL A 72 11.39 0.34 14.83
C VAL A 72 10.54 0.99 13.75
N LEU A 73 10.34 2.32 13.80
CA LEU A 73 9.55 3.03 12.79
C LEU A 73 10.31 3.12 11.47
N ARG A 74 11.64 3.31 11.51
CA ARG A 74 12.52 3.27 10.34
C ARG A 74 12.49 1.91 9.65
N MET A 75 12.55 0.83 10.43
CA MET A 75 12.45 -0.53 9.91
C MET A 75 11.14 -0.78 9.15
N ILE A 76 10.00 -0.25 9.63
CA ILE A 76 8.70 -0.37 8.96
C ILE A 76 8.69 0.32 7.59
N LEU A 77 9.41 1.43 7.43
CA LEU A 77 9.57 2.13 6.16
C LEU A 77 10.41 1.34 5.15
N GLU A 78 11.43 0.64 5.63
CA GLU A 78 12.36 -0.15 4.80
C GLU A 78 11.78 -1.50 4.33
N GLN A 79 10.81 -2.06 5.05
CA GLN A 79 10.17 -3.36 4.71
C GLN A 79 9.84 -3.55 3.21
N PRO A 80 9.10 -2.66 2.53
CA PRO A 80 8.77 -2.84 1.12
C PRO A 80 9.99 -2.77 0.19
N LEU A 81 11.02 -2.00 0.55
CA LEU A 81 12.26 -1.91 -0.24
C LEU A 81 13.10 -3.18 -0.08
N ASN A 82 13.14 -3.74 1.12
CA ASN A 82 13.82 -5.00 1.42
C ASN A 82 13.16 -6.16 0.68
N VAL A 83 11.83 -6.26 0.73
CA VAL A 83 11.09 -7.34 0.04
C VAL A 83 11.20 -7.21 -1.49
N ALA A 84 11.30 -6.01 -2.02
CA ALA A 84 11.55 -5.79 -3.44
C ALA A 84 13.03 -5.95 -3.85
N ASN A 85 13.96 -6.16 -2.92
CA ASN A 85 15.42 -6.13 -3.16
C ASN A 85 15.89 -4.84 -3.87
N ARG A 86 15.25 -3.70 -3.58
CA ARG A 86 15.54 -2.39 -4.17
C ARG A 86 16.11 -1.38 -3.16
N LYS A 87 16.70 -1.86 -2.08
CA LYS A 87 17.33 -1.00 -1.07
C LYS A 87 18.45 -0.19 -1.71
N GLY A 88 18.45 1.14 -1.51
CA GLY A 88 19.48 2.05 -2.03
C GLY A 88 19.34 2.48 -3.49
N GLN A 89 18.35 1.97 -4.24
CA GLN A 89 18.20 2.29 -5.67
C GLN A 89 17.29 3.49 -5.96
N TYR A 90 16.53 3.94 -4.95
CA TYR A 90 15.54 4.99 -5.11
C TYR A 90 15.71 6.10 -4.08
N ASP A 91 15.69 7.34 -4.55
CA ASP A 91 15.47 8.50 -3.71
C ASP A 91 13.97 8.68 -3.45
N ILE A 92 13.63 8.95 -2.19
CA ILE A 92 12.27 8.98 -1.69
C ILE A 92 12.02 10.32 -1.03
N THR A 93 11.02 11.04 -1.54
CA THR A 93 10.53 12.29 -0.94
C THR A 93 9.11 12.09 -0.44
N VAL A 94 8.92 12.25 0.86
CA VAL A 94 7.64 12.00 1.53
C VAL A 94 7.14 13.29 2.18
N THR A 95 5.85 13.58 1.95
CA THR A 95 5.12 14.56 2.74
C THR A 95 4.02 13.86 3.53
N VAL A 96 4.05 13.96 4.85
CA VAL A 96 3.06 13.34 5.75
C VAL A 96 2.29 14.40 6.53
N ALA A 97 0.99 14.15 6.72
CA ALA A 97 0.10 14.96 7.54
C ALA A 97 -0.87 14.09 8.33
N GLY A 98 -1.26 14.56 9.52
CA GLY A 98 -2.23 13.88 10.39
C GLY A 98 -1.67 12.68 11.17
N GLY A 99 -2.46 12.22 12.15
CA GLY A 99 -2.14 11.10 13.03
C GLY A 99 -0.88 11.30 13.89
N GLY A 100 -0.36 10.20 14.43
CA GLY A 100 0.92 10.17 15.16
C GLY A 100 2.01 9.41 14.38
N LEU A 101 3.26 9.43 14.89
CA LEU A 101 4.45 8.89 14.21
C LEU A 101 4.29 7.43 13.73
N SER A 102 3.68 6.56 14.55
CA SER A 102 3.43 5.16 14.17
C SER A 102 2.40 5.02 13.03
N GLY A 103 1.34 5.84 13.06
CA GLY A 103 0.34 5.87 11.98
C GLY A 103 0.95 6.40 10.68
N GLN A 104 1.77 7.45 10.79
CA GLN A 104 2.51 8.03 9.67
C GLN A 104 3.47 7.03 9.04
N ALA A 105 4.33 6.36 9.81
CA ALA A 105 5.24 5.33 9.29
C ALA A 105 4.49 4.24 8.50
N GLY A 106 3.35 3.78 9.02
CA GLY A 106 2.51 2.80 8.32
C GLY A 106 1.83 3.37 7.05
N ALA A 107 1.46 4.64 7.05
CA ALA A 107 0.95 5.33 5.86
C ALA A 107 2.03 5.46 4.78
N VAL A 108 3.26 5.83 5.15
CA VAL A 108 4.39 5.90 4.21
C VAL A 108 4.72 4.54 3.64
N ARG A 109 4.78 3.48 4.47
CA ARG A 109 4.99 2.10 4.00
C ARG A 109 4.00 1.71 2.89
N HIS A 110 2.72 2.03 3.09
CA HIS A 110 1.68 1.74 2.12
C HIS A 110 1.82 2.60 0.85
N GLY A 111 2.18 3.88 0.99
CA GLY A 111 2.43 4.78 -0.13
C GLY A 111 3.63 4.35 -0.97
N LEU A 112 4.75 3.99 -0.32
CA LEU A 112 5.96 3.47 -0.97
C LEU A 112 5.67 2.25 -1.82
N SER A 113 4.94 1.29 -1.25
CA SER A 113 4.60 0.04 -1.95
C SER A 113 3.79 0.30 -3.22
N LYS A 114 2.87 1.28 -3.17
CA LYS A 114 2.11 1.70 -4.36
C LYS A 114 2.99 2.41 -5.39
N ALA A 115 3.85 3.32 -4.94
CA ALA A 115 4.76 4.04 -5.84
C ALA A 115 5.73 3.08 -6.55
N LEU A 116 6.25 2.06 -5.85
CA LEU A 116 7.08 1.02 -6.45
C LEU A 116 6.32 0.25 -7.53
N THR A 117 5.05 -0.12 -7.31
CA THR A 117 4.26 -0.81 -8.34
C THR A 117 3.94 0.06 -9.55
N TYR A 118 3.93 1.39 -9.40
CA TYR A 118 3.77 2.29 -10.53
C TYR A 118 5.06 2.51 -11.30
N PHE A 119 6.22 2.33 -10.67
CA PHE A 119 7.51 2.43 -11.33
C PHE A 119 7.89 1.12 -12.04
N GLU A 120 7.77 -0.01 -11.33
CA GLU A 120 8.02 -1.38 -11.80
C GLU A 120 6.77 -2.25 -11.54
N PRO A 121 5.90 -2.44 -12.55
CA PRO A 121 4.65 -3.15 -12.37
C PRO A 121 4.79 -4.64 -12.01
N GLU A 122 5.94 -5.25 -12.35
CA GLU A 122 6.28 -6.64 -12.06
C GLU A 122 6.41 -6.92 -10.56
N LEU A 123 6.87 -5.93 -9.78
CA LEU A 123 7.05 -6.05 -8.33
C LEU A 123 5.74 -6.22 -7.57
N ARG A 124 4.59 -5.99 -8.22
CA ARG A 124 3.28 -6.09 -7.59
C ARG A 124 3.02 -7.49 -7.02
N GLY A 125 3.45 -8.54 -7.70
CA GLY A 125 3.27 -9.92 -7.22
C GLY A 125 3.92 -10.15 -5.86
N VAL A 126 5.19 -9.72 -5.73
CA VAL A 126 5.98 -9.84 -4.51
C VAL A 126 5.41 -8.96 -3.39
N LEU A 127 5.10 -7.69 -3.70
CA LEU A 127 4.55 -6.74 -2.73
C LEU A 127 3.13 -7.10 -2.25
N LYS A 128 2.34 -7.77 -3.09
CA LYS A 128 1.02 -8.30 -2.73
C LYS A 128 1.15 -9.47 -1.76
N LYS A 129 2.07 -10.41 -2.03
CA LYS A 129 2.38 -11.53 -1.12
C LYS A 129 2.86 -11.03 0.25
N GLY A 130 3.68 -9.97 0.28
CA GLY A 130 4.13 -9.32 1.51
C GLY A 130 3.06 -8.48 2.24
N GLY A 131 1.84 -8.37 1.71
CA GLY A 131 0.73 -7.68 2.36
C GLY A 131 0.86 -6.14 2.39
N PHE A 132 1.76 -5.53 1.62
CA PHE A 132 2.02 -4.09 1.69
C PHE A 132 1.04 -3.24 0.86
N LEU A 133 0.40 -3.86 -0.14
CA LEU A 133 -0.60 -3.22 -1.00
C LEU A 133 -1.97 -3.11 -0.36
N THR A 134 -2.24 -3.87 0.70
CA THR A 134 -3.50 -3.77 1.44
C THR A 134 -3.42 -2.63 2.44
N ARG A 135 -4.40 -1.71 2.38
CA ARG A 135 -4.51 -0.64 3.38
C ARG A 135 -4.97 -1.25 4.71
N ASP A 136 -4.30 -0.90 5.80
CA ASP A 136 -4.80 -1.18 7.15
C ASP A 136 -6.08 -0.37 7.41
N SER A 137 -7.22 -1.05 7.44
CA SER A 137 -8.55 -0.46 7.58
C SER A 137 -8.89 -0.05 9.02
N ARG A 138 -8.06 -0.39 10.00
CA ARG A 138 -8.33 -0.10 11.42
C ARG A 138 -8.33 1.40 11.68
N VAL A 139 -9.43 1.89 12.23
CA VAL A 139 -9.64 3.27 12.69
C VAL A 139 -10.15 3.21 14.14
N VAL A 140 -9.93 4.29 14.89
CA VAL A 140 -10.41 4.38 16.28
C VAL A 140 -11.94 4.34 16.29
N GLU A 141 -12.51 3.39 17.02
CA GLU A 141 -13.96 3.35 17.23
C GLU A 141 -14.42 4.58 18.03
N ARG A 142 -15.54 5.17 17.61
CA ARG A 142 -16.14 6.28 18.35
C ARG A 142 -16.59 5.85 19.75
N LYS A 143 -16.66 6.82 20.67
CA LYS A 143 -17.32 6.62 21.97
C LYS A 143 -18.81 6.33 21.74
N LYS A 144 -19.32 5.31 22.42
CA LYS A 144 -20.75 4.96 22.45
C LYS A 144 -21.38 5.55 23.72
N TYR A 145 -22.65 5.95 23.65
CA TYR A 145 -23.37 6.44 24.83
C TYR A 145 -23.48 5.33 25.90
N GLY A 146 -23.59 5.72 27.17
CA GLY A 146 -23.66 4.77 28.29
C GLY A 146 -22.37 3.98 28.56
N ARG A 147 -21.26 4.27 27.85
CA ARG A 147 -19.96 3.61 28.05
C ARG A 147 -18.85 4.63 28.33
N ALA A 148 -17.87 4.23 29.14
CA ALA A 148 -16.72 5.06 29.48
C ALA A 148 -15.78 5.27 28.27
N LYS A 149 -15.65 4.25 27.41
CA LYS A 149 -14.91 4.30 26.13
C LYS A 149 -15.72 3.58 25.03
N ALA A 150 -15.11 3.32 23.87
CA ALA A 150 -15.78 2.59 22.77
C ALA A 150 -16.42 1.27 23.21
N ARG A 151 -15.73 0.49 24.07
CA ARG A 151 -16.22 -0.80 24.58
C ARG A 151 -16.33 -0.89 26.11
N ARG A 152 -15.48 -0.17 26.86
CA ARG A 152 -15.45 -0.21 28.33
C ARG A 152 -16.76 0.29 28.94
N SER A 153 -17.50 -0.59 29.60
CA SER A 153 -18.68 -0.26 30.41
C SER A 153 -18.26 0.23 31.80
N PHE A 154 -19.19 0.89 32.49
CA PHE A 154 -19.09 1.08 33.93
C PHE A 154 -19.37 -0.25 34.65
N GLN A 155 -18.99 -0.35 35.92
CA GLN A 155 -19.30 -1.52 36.74
C GLN A 155 -20.82 -1.65 36.89
N PHE A 156 -21.36 -2.83 36.61
CA PHE A 156 -22.79 -3.13 36.77
C PHE A 156 -23.06 -3.61 38.19
N SER A 157 -24.05 -3.03 38.88
CA SER A 157 -24.57 -3.54 40.16
C SER A 157 -25.82 -4.37 39.87
N LYS A 158 -25.84 -5.64 40.30
CA LYS A 158 -26.91 -6.61 40.03
C LYS A 158 -28.05 -6.57 41.08
N ARG A 159 -27.88 -5.82 42.17
CA ARG A 159 -28.79 -5.83 43.32
C ARG A 159 -30.21 -5.43 42.94
#